data_AF-A0A7K3H3U3-F1
#
_entry.id   AF-A0A7K3H3U3-F1
#
_cell.length_a   1.000
_cell.length_b   1.000
_cell.length_c   1.000
_cell.angle_alpha   90.00
_cell.angle_beta   90.00
_cell.angle_gamma   90.00
#
_symmetry.space_group_name_H-M   'P 1'
#
loop_
_entity.id
_entity.type
_entity.pdbx_description
1 polymer ?
#
loop_
_entity_poly.entity_id
_entity_poly.type
_entity_poly.pdbx_seq_one_letter_code
_entity_poly.pdbx_strand_id
1 'polypeptide(L)'
;ARETLRLALALGGDCPHHAHLPALAGDSHADAALGELLACGLVTPVAGHYRLASGVATQLEAAGYGEGTAERAHLAGRHYAWWAGHPSVLPERAAAESEAMLAAMAVLVSGEEPGHPSTAVLLACTAAPVLAAALNWSAWERALRHGQEAARISGEVAEEAYFHHELGVLALCTGKLDRARAELEASIALRGVLADRRGAVSGRRALALVEDKAGGFDHT
;
A
#
# COMPACT_ATOMS: atom_id res chain seq x y z
N ALA A 1 15.02 -8.03 18.75
CA ALA A 1 14.84 -6.60 19.11
C ALA A 1 15.56 -5.59 18.20
N ARG A 2 16.91 -5.61 18.07
CA ARG A 2 17.64 -4.57 17.30
C ARG A 2 17.22 -4.50 15.83
N GLU A 3 17.05 -5.65 15.17
CA GLU A 3 16.64 -5.68 13.78
C GLU A 3 15.21 -5.17 13.58
N THR A 4 14.30 -5.46 14.53
CA THR A 4 12.96 -4.88 14.56
C THR A 4 12.98 -3.35 14.63
N LEU A 5 13.90 -2.76 15.40
CA LEU A 5 14.06 -1.29 15.43
C LEU A 5 14.56 -0.73 14.10
N ARG A 6 15.49 -1.42 13.42
CA ARG A 6 15.94 -1.02 12.08
C ARG A 6 14.84 -1.13 11.03
N LEU A 7 14.07 -2.21 11.07
CA LEU A 7 12.89 -2.39 10.22
C LEU A 7 11.86 -1.28 10.48
N ALA A 8 11.56 -0.98 11.74
CA ALA A 8 10.62 0.08 12.08
C ALA A 8 11.11 1.46 11.62
N LEU A 9 12.41 1.76 11.79
CA LEU A 9 13.01 2.99 11.28
C LEU A 9 12.93 3.07 9.75
N ALA A 10 13.23 1.96 9.05
CA ALA A 10 13.12 1.86 7.60
C ALA A 10 11.68 2.03 7.09
N LEU A 11 10.66 1.83 7.93
CA LEU A 11 9.25 2.00 7.60
C LEU A 11 8.67 3.30 8.18
N GLY A 12 9.48 4.34 8.37
CA GLY A 12 9.00 5.64 8.87
C GLY A 12 8.43 5.58 10.29
N GLY A 13 8.95 4.63 11.08
CA GLY A 13 8.54 4.37 12.45
C GLY A 13 7.38 3.38 12.61
N ASP A 14 6.76 2.88 11.54
CA ASP A 14 5.76 1.81 11.64
C ASP A 14 6.42 0.46 11.94
N CYS A 15 5.90 -0.28 12.91
CA CYS A 15 6.42 -1.59 13.28
C CYS A 15 5.62 -2.70 12.59
N PRO A 16 6.27 -3.60 11.83
CA PRO A 16 5.62 -4.82 11.35
C PRO A 16 5.02 -5.62 12.50
N HIS A 17 3.86 -6.23 12.28
CA HIS A 17 3.27 -7.12 13.26
C HIS A 17 4.22 -8.30 13.58
N HIS A 18 4.18 -8.81 14.81
CA HIS A 18 5.13 -9.84 15.28
C HIS A 18 5.21 -11.06 14.36
N ALA A 19 4.10 -11.40 13.69
CA ALA A 19 3.99 -12.56 12.82
C ALA A 19 4.84 -12.43 11.54
N HIS A 20 5.22 -11.21 11.15
CA HIS A 20 6.07 -10.95 9.99
C HIS A 20 7.55 -10.82 10.34
N LEU A 21 7.87 -10.56 11.62
CA LEU A 21 9.23 -10.30 12.06
C LEU A 21 10.18 -11.48 11.79
N PRO A 22 9.81 -12.76 11.97
CA PRO A 22 10.74 -13.84 11.67
C PRO A 22 11.20 -13.89 10.21
N ALA A 23 10.29 -13.64 9.27
CA ALA A 23 10.61 -13.63 7.84
C ALA A 23 11.44 -12.39 7.46
N LEU A 24 11.10 -11.22 8.02
CA LEU A 24 11.76 -9.96 7.71
C LEU A 24 13.14 -9.83 8.34
N ALA A 25 13.32 -10.36 9.56
CA ALA A 25 14.58 -10.28 10.30
C ALA A 25 15.53 -11.46 10.01
N GLY A 26 15.03 -12.52 9.34
CA GLY A 26 15.80 -13.76 9.14
C GLY A 26 16.10 -14.52 10.45
N ASP A 27 15.27 -14.33 11.48
CA ASP A 27 15.45 -14.90 12.83
C ASP A 27 14.13 -15.47 13.33
N SER A 28 14.07 -16.79 13.55
CA SER A 28 12.85 -17.49 13.97
C SER A 28 12.27 -17.03 15.31
N HIS A 29 13.05 -16.34 16.15
CA HIS A 29 12.62 -15.83 17.46
C HIS A 29 12.29 -14.34 17.46
N ALA A 30 12.26 -13.70 16.27
CA ALA A 30 12.00 -12.27 16.17
C ALA A 30 10.56 -11.87 16.52
N ASP A 31 9.63 -12.82 16.65
CA ASP A 31 8.25 -12.60 17.07
C ASP A 31 8.14 -12.07 18.52
N ALA A 32 9.04 -12.47 19.42
CA ALA A 32 9.11 -11.98 20.79
C ALA A 32 9.61 -10.52 20.89
N ALA A 33 10.29 -10.01 19.86
CA ALA A 33 10.97 -8.72 19.89
C ALA A 33 10.02 -7.55 20.17
N LEU A 34 8.80 -7.57 19.64
CA LEU A 34 7.87 -6.47 19.80
C LEU A 34 7.43 -6.30 21.26
N GLY A 35 7.28 -7.41 21.99
CA GLY A 35 6.97 -7.39 23.42
C GLY A 35 8.11 -6.79 24.26
N GLU A 36 9.36 -7.14 23.94
CA GLU A 36 10.54 -6.54 24.58
C GLU A 36 10.64 -5.04 24.33
N LEU A 37 10.43 -4.61 23.08
CA LEU A 37 10.47 -3.19 22.74
C LEU A 37 9.36 -2.39 23.43
N LEU A 38 8.17 -2.98 23.57
CA LEU A 38 7.05 -2.36 24.29
C LEU A 38 7.37 -2.24 25.79
N ALA A 39 7.92 -3.29 26.40
CA ALA A 39 8.32 -3.28 27.81
C ALA A 39 9.42 -2.22 28.09
N CYS A 40 10.29 -1.97 27.11
CA CYS A 40 11.32 -0.93 27.16
C CYS A 40 10.81 0.48 26.79
N GLY A 41 9.54 0.64 26.40
CA GLY A 41 8.97 1.94 25.99
C GLY A 41 9.50 2.47 24.65
N LEU A 42 10.12 1.61 23.84
CA LEU A 42 10.68 1.99 22.54
C LEU A 42 9.63 2.03 21.42
N VAL A 43 8.51 1.34 21.62
CA VAL A 43 7.34 1.36 20.74
C VAL A 43 6.08 1.67 21.54
N THR A 44 5.10 2.25 20.86
CA THR A 44 3.77 2.57 21.42
C THR A 44 2.67 1.99 20.54
N PRO A 45 1.58 1.48 21.13
CA PRO A 45 0.41 1.06 20.36
C PRO A 45 -0.32 2.28 19.79
N VAL A 46 -0.72 2.21 18.52
CA VAL A 46 -1.51 3.22 17.82
C VAL A 46 -2.68 2.52 17.14
N ALA A 47 -3.89 2.72 17.67
CA ALA A 47 -5.10 1.98 17.30
C ALA A 47 -4.89 0.44 17.38
N GLY A 48 -4.51 -0.20 16.28
CA GLY A 48 -4.31 -1.66 16.16
C GLY A 48 -2.90 -2.09 15.75
N HIS A 49 -1.95 -1.17 15.59
CA HIS A 49 -0.56 -1.46 15.22
C HIS A 49 0.42 -0.81 16.22
N TYR A 50 1.72 -1.03 16.03
CA TYR A 50 2.76 -0.44 16.86
C TYR A 50 3.62 0.52 16.04
N ARG A 51 4.06 1.61 16.67
CA ARG A 51 5.01 2.55 16.09
C ARG A 51 6.15 2.81 17.05
N LEU A 52 7.30 3.26 16.55
CA LEU A 52 8.37 3.82 17.37
C LEU A 52 7.81 4.95 18.25
N ALA A 53 8.18 4.96 19.52
CA ALA A 53 7.80 6.03 20.42
C ALA A 53 8.39 7.38 19.98
N SER A 54 7.77 8.48 20.40
CA SER A 54 8.21 9.82 20.03
C SER A 54 9.70 10.04 20.35
N GLY A 55 10.46 10.55 19.37
CA GLY A 55 11.90 10.81 19.50
C GLY A 55 12.81 9.59 19.34
N VAL A 56 12.29 8.36 19.38
CA VAL A 56 13.09 7.13 19.24
C VAL A 56 13.72 7.04 17.86
N ALA A 57 12.99 7.39 16.78
CA ALA A 57 13.53 7.37 15.42
C ALA A 57 14.81 8.23 15.29
N THR A 58 14.76 9.47 15.77
CA THR A 58 15.90 10.39 15.75
C THR A 58 17.09 9.85 16.57
N GLN A 59 16.82 9.23 17.71
CA GLN A 59 17.87 8.61 18.54
C GLN A 59 18.50 7.39 17.86
N LEU A 60 17.70 6.58 17.16
CA LEU A 60 18.19 5.44 16.39
C LEU A 60 19.08 5.89 15.23
N GLU A 61 18.67 6.91 14.48
CA GLU A 61 19.49 7.51 13.42
C GLU A 61 20.83 8.01 13.95
N ALA A 62 20.81 8.78 15.05
CA ALA A 62 22.03 9.26 15.71
C ALA A 62 22.93 8.12 16.21
N ALA A 63 22.34 6.97 16.55
CA ALA A 63 23.06 5.75 16.94
C ALA A 63 23.50 4.86 15.76
N GLY A 64 23.30 5.29 14.51
CA GLY A 64 23.72 4.56 13.31
C GLY A 64 22.78 3.43 12.89
N TYR A 65 21.54 3.38 13.40
CA TYR A 65 20.56 2.37 12.98
C TYR A 65 19.95 2.66 11.60
N GLY A 66 20.20 3.84 11.03
CA GLY A 66 19.76 4.23 9.69
C GLY A 66 20.51 3.54 8.56
N GLU A 67 21.61 2.83 8.85
CA GLU A 67 22.36 2.09 7.83
C GLU A 67 21.50 0.96 7.23
N GLY A 68 21.35 0.97 5.90
CA GLY A 68 20.57 -0.04 5.16
C GLY A 68 19.05 0.10 5.32
N THR A 69 18.53 1.30 5.57
CA THR A 69 17.08 1.56 5.59
C THR A 69 16.44 1.31 4.23
N ALA A 70 17.10 1.71 3.14
CA ALA A 70 16.64 1.47 1.77
C ALA A 70 16.44 -0.03 1.48
N GLU A 71 17.46 -0.86 1.75
CA GLU A 71 17.40 -2.31 1.56
C GLU A 71 16.29 -2.97 2.39
N ARG A 72 16.10 -2.52 3.64
CA ARG A 72 15.04 -3.01 4.52
C ARG A 72 13.64 -2.62 4.05
N ALA A 73 13.47 -1.39 3.56
CA ALA A 73 12.20 -0.95 2.97
C ALA A 73 11.87 -1.79 1.74
N HIS A 74 12.86 -2.06 0.87
CA HIS A 74 12.71 -2.93 -0.29
C HIS A 74 12.35 -4.37 0.10
N LEU A 75 13.04 -4.96 1.08
CA LEU A 75 12.74 -6.28 1.63
C LEU A 75 11.30 -6.35 2.17
N ALA A 76 10.90 -5.37 2.98
CA ALA A 76 9.56 -5.29 3.54
C ALA A 76 8.49 -5.17 2.44
N GLY A 77 8.74 -4.33 1.42
CA GLY A 77 7.86 -4.18 0.27
C GLY A 77 7.61 -5.50 -0.46
N ARG A 78 8.70 -6.23 -0.78
CA ARG A 78 8.62 -7.54 -1.44
C ARG A 78 7.92 -8.59 -0.59
N HIS A 79 8.21 -8.61 0.70
CA HIS A 79 7.57 -9.52 1.66
C HIS A 79 6.06 -9.29 1.72
N TYR A 80 5.62 -8.04 1.93
CA TYR A 80 4.19 -7.74 1.98
C TYR A 80 3.49 -7.96 0.66
N ALA A 81 4.16 -7.73 -0.47
CA ALA A 81 3.57 -7.98 -1.78
C ALA A 81 3.30 -9.48 -2.01
N TRP A 82 4.28 -10.33 -1.67
CA TRP A 82 4.09 -11.78 -1.69
C TRP A 82 2.98 -12.21 -0.73
N TRP A 83 2.99 -11.70 0.49
CA TRP A 83 2.04 -12.08 1.52
C TRP A 83 0.61 -11.67 1.14
N ALA A 84 0.36 -10.41 0.79
CA ALA A 84 -0.96 -9.90 0.44
C ALA A 84 -1.52 -10.54 -0.83
N GLY A 85 -0.65 -10.95 -1.77
CA GLY A 85 -1.05 -11.69 -2.97
C GLY A 85 -1.35 -13.17 -2.74
N HIS A 86 -1.11 -13.71 -1.53
CA HIS A 86 -1.32 -15.13 -1.26
C HIS A 86 -2.82 -15.43 -1.03
N PRO A 87 -3.42 -16.44 -1.70
CA PRO A 87 -4.87 -16.71 -1.63
C PRO A 87 -5.43 -17.03 -0.24
N SER A 88 -4.58 -17.37 0.73
CA SER A 88 -4.98 -17.66 2.11
C SER A 88 -5.09 -16.42 2.99
N VAL A 89 -4.67 -15.25 2.52
CA VAL A 89 -4.79 -14.01 3.30
C VAL A 89 -6.23 -13.54 3.27
N LEU A 90 -6.85 -13.57 4.44
CA LEU A 90 -8.22 -13.11 4.63
C LEU A 90 -8.28 -11.58 4.64
N PRO A 91 -9.38 -10.96 4.16
CA PRO A 91 -9.55 -9.52 4.14
C PRO A 91 -9.34 -8.84 5.50
N GLU A 92 -9.86 -9.43 6.57
CA GLU A 92 -9.73 -8.89 7.94
C GLU A 92 -8.28 -8.87 8.39
N ARG A 93 -7.49 -9.86 7.96
CA ARG A 93 -6.07 -9.95 8.29
C ARG A 93 -5.27 -8.92 7.50
N ALA A 94 -5.57 -8.72 6.22
CA ALA A 94 -4.96 -7.64 5.43
C ALA A 94 -5.30 -6.25 5.98
N ALA A 95 -6.52 -6.05 6.45
CA ALA A 95 -6.92 -4.80 7.10
C ALA A 95 -6.13 -4.53 8.39
N ALA A 96 -5.81 -5.56 9.18
CA ALA A 96 -4.98 -5.41 10.38
C ALA A 96 -3.54 -4.99 10.06
N GLU A 97 -3.00 -5.42 8.90
CA GLU A 97 -1.65 -5.10 8.44
C GLU A 97 -1.60 -3.83 7.55
N SER A 98 -2.71 -3.11 7.39
CA SER A 98 -2.80 -2.06 6.36
C SER A 98 -1.81 -0.92 6.57
N GLU A 99 -1.58 -0.48 7.82
CA GLU A 99 -0.66 0.63 8.08
C GLU A 99 0.79 0.24 7.80
N ALA A 100 1.21 -1.00 8.10
CA ALA A 100 2.56 -1.46 7.76
C ALA A 100 2.78 -1.55 6.25
N MET A 101 1.78 -2.02 5.50
CA MET A 101 1.82 -2.03 4.02
C MET A 101 1.89 -0.61 3.45
N LEU A 102 1.07 0.31 3.97
CA LEU A 102 1.05 1.71 3.53
C LEU A 102 2.35 2.44 3.87
N ALA A 103 2.93 2.18 5.04
CA ALA A 103 4.24 2.71 5.43
C ALA A 103 5.35 2.22 4.47
N ALA A 104 5.35 0.93 4.13
CA ALA A 104 6.29 0.38 3.15
C ALA A 104 6.12 1.05 1.77
N MET A 105 4.89 1.18 1.26
CA MET A 105 4.62 1.88 0.00
C MET A 105 5.10 3.34 0.05
N ALA A 106 4.79 4.08 1.12
CA ALA A 106 5.16 5.49 1.26
C ALA A 106 6.68 5.71 1.25
N VAL A 107 7.43 4.87 1.98
CA VAL A 107 8.91 4.94 1.98
C VAL A 107 9.47 4.57 0.62
N LEU A 108 8.94 3.53 -0.03
CA LEU A 108 9.42 3.10 -1.36
C LEU A 108 9.16 4.17 -2.43
N VAL A 109 7.99 4.81 -2.42
CA VAL A 109 7.65 5.90 -3.34
C VAL A 109 8.55 7.12 -3.13
N SER A 110 8.90 7.42 -1.88
CA SER A 110 9.72 8.59 -1.53
C SER A 110 11.23 8.33 -1.62
N GLY A 111 11.64 7.07 -1.82
CA GLY A 111 13.04 6.67 -1.89
C GLY A 111 13.67 6.97 -3.25
N GLU A 112 15.00 7.03 -3.26
CA GLU A 112 15.78 7.36 -4.48
C GLU A 112 16.28 6.12 -5.22
N GLU A 113 16.13 4.93 -4.63
CA GLU A 113 16.63 3.68 -5.23
C GLU A 113 15.78 3.29 -6.45
N PRO A 114 16.40 3.01 -7.62
CA PRO A 114 15.67 2.75 -8.87
C PRO A 114 14.62 1.64 -8.81
N GLY A 115 14.81 0.63 -7.95
CA GLY A 115 13.89 -0.50 -7.81
C GLY A 115 12.75 -0.29 -6.82
N HIS A 116 12.78 0.80 -6.04
CA HIS A 116 11.76 1.04 -5.02
C HIS A 116 10.38 1.35 -5.60
N PRO A 117 10.24 2.24 -6.61
CA PRO A 117 8.93 2.53 -7.18
C PRO A 117 8.24 1.26 -7.72
N SER A 118 8.93 0.42 -8.51
CA SER A 118 8.34 -0.84 -9.01
C SER A 118 7.97 -1.82 -7.90
N THR A 119 8.68 -1.80 -6.77
CA THR A 119 8.29 -2.62 -5.60
C THR A 119 7.03 -2.08 -4.93
N ALA A 120 6.87 -0.75 -4.86
CA ALA A 120 5.65 -0.13 -4.37
C ALA A 120 4.45 -0.41 -5.29
N VAL A 121 4.65 -0.40 -6.61
CA VAL A 121 3.63 -0.83 -7.60
C VAL A 121 3.18 -2.26 -7.31
N LEU A 122 4.12 -3.21 -7.23
CA LEU A 122 3.81 -4.61 -6.97
C LEU A 122 3.06 -4.81 -5.63
N LEU A 123 3.49 -4.13 -4.57
CA LEU A 123 2.82 -4.17 -3.28
C LEU A 123 1.40 -3.58 -3.36
N ALA A 124 1.23 -2.44 -4.03
CA ALA A 124 -0.09 -1.83 -4.19
C ALA A 124 -1.04 -2.71 -5.02
N CYS A 125 -0.58 -3.30 -6.13
CA CYS A 125 -1.40 -4.19 -6.97
C CYS A 125 -1.85 -5.46 -6.21
N THR A 126 -1.00 -6.00 -5.33
CA THR A 126 -1.32 -7.21 -4.56
C THR A 126 -2.16 -6.90 -3.32
N ALA A 127 -1.98 -5.76 -2.68
CA ALA A 127 -2.74 -5.36 -1.49
C ALA A 127 -4.12 -4.77 -1.82
N ALA A 128 -4.27 -4.05 -2.94
CA ALA A 128 -5.51 -3.33 -3.26
C ALA A 128 -6.76 -4.23 -3.29
N PRO A 129 -6.77 -5.41 -3.95
CA PRO A 129 -7.95 -6.27 -4.00
C PRO A 129 -8.41 -6.77 -2.63
N VAL A 130 -7.47 -7.15 -1.76
CA VAL A 130 -7.78 -7.69 -0.43
C VAL A 130 -8.22 -6.58 0.54
N LEU A 131 -7.69 -5.36 0.40
CA LEU A 131 -8.16 -4.18 1.14
C LEU A 131 -9.55 -3.73 0.70
N ALA A 132 -9.86 -3.81 -0.60
CA ALA A 132 -11.19 -3.58 -1.14
C ALA A 132 -12.20 -4.60 -0.60
N ALA A 133 -11.84 -5.90 -0.61
CA ALA A 133 -12.64 -6.98 -0.05
C ALA A 133 -12.90 -6.80 1.46
N ALA A 134 -11.95 -6.18 2.18
CA ALA A 134 -12.10 -5.87 3.59
C ALA A 134 -12.98 -4.64 3.87
N LEU A 135 -13.44 -3.94 2.82
CA LEU A 135 -14.15 -2.66 2.90
C LEU A 135 -13.37 -1.58 3.66
N ASN A 136 -12.04 -1.68 3.71
CA ASN A 136 -11.18 -0.66 4.32
C ASN A 136 -10.93 0.47 3.32
N TRP A 137 -11.95 1.31 3.08
CA TRP A 137 -11.96 2.36 2.07
C TRP A 137 -10.74 3.29 2.14
N SER A 138 -10.31 3.66 3.36
CA SER A 138 -9.15 4.54 3.56
C SER A 138 -7.84 3.88 3.18
N ALA A 139 -7.64 2.61 3.57
CA ALA A 139 -6.41 1.89 3.22
C ALA A 139 -6.37 1.58 1.73
N TRP A 140 -7.52 1.20 1.15
CA TRP A 140 -7.63 0.96 -0.28
C TRP A 140 -7.32 2.23 -1.08
N GLU A 141 -7.92 3.38 -0.75
CA GLU A 141 -7.61 4.65 -1.42
C GLU A 141 -6.12 4.99 -1.34
N ARG A 142 -5.51 4.91 -0.15
CA ARG A 142 -4.11 5.26 0.05
C ARG A 142 -3.19 4.31 -0.71
N ALA A 143 -3.46 3.00 -0.71
CA ALA A 143 -2.69 2.02 -1.46
C ALA A 143 -2.74 2.28 -2.96
N LEU A 144 -3.93 2.55 -3.51
CA LEU A 144 -4.10 2.89 -4.92
C LEU A 144 -3.33 4.15 -5.32
N ARG A 145 -3.33 5.18 -4.45
CA ARG A 145 -2.60 6.43 -4.72
C ARG A 145 -1.09 6.25 -4.67
N HIS A 146 -0.58 5.50 -3.69
CA HIS A 146 0.83 5.17 -3.66
C HIS A 146 1.24 4.36 -4.90
N GLY A 147 0.42 3.37 -5.29
CA GLY A 147 0.65 2.58 -6.49
C GLY A 147 0.63 3.41 -7.77
N GLN A 148 -0.35 4.30 -7.93
CA GLN A 148 -0.45 5.21 -9.08
C GLN A 148 0.79 6.09 -9.22
N GLU A 149 1.21 6.73 -8.11
CA GLU A 149 2.39 7.58 -8.11
C GLU A 149 3.66 6.77 -8.39
N ALA A 150 3.78 5.59 -7.78
CA ALA A 150 4.89 4.68 -8.03
C ALA A 150 4.98 4.27 -9.51
N ALA A 151 3.85 3.91 -10.12
CA ALA A 151 3.77 3.49 -11.52
C ALA A 151 4.15 4.64 -12.46
N ARG A 152 3.72 5.87 -12.14
CA ARG A 152 4.12 7.07 -12.87
C ARG A 152 5.63 7.33 -12.78
N ILE A 153 6.23 7.14 -11.61
CA ILE A 153 7.68 7.30 -11.39
C ILE A 153 8.47 6.22 -12.14
N SER A 154 8.03 4.95 -12.09
CA SER A 154 8.72 3.84 -12.77
C SER A 154 8.40 3.73 -14.27
N GLY A 155 7.43 4.48 -14.78
CA GLY A 155 6.99 4.40 -16.17
C GLY A 155 6.16 3.14 -16.48
N GLU A 156 5.55 2.51 -15.47
CA GLU A 156 4.71 1.32 -15.60
C GLU A 156 3.28 1.70 -16.03
N VAL A 157 3.14 2.18 -17.26
CA VAL A 157 1.89 2.72 -17.84
C VAL A 157 0.69 1.76 -17.70
N ALA A 158 0.93 0.44 -17.78
CA ALA A 158 -0.12 -0.56 -17.63
C ALA A 158 -0.71 -0.57 -16.21
N GLU A 159 0.16 -0.48 -15.21
CA GLU A 159 -0.22 -0.45 -13.80
C GLU A 159 -0.80 0.92 -13.42
N GLU A 160 -0.28 2.02 -13.97
CA GLU A 160 -0.89 3.35 -13.83
C GLU A 160 -2.35 3.35 -14.32
N ALA A 161 -2.62 2.70 -15.46
CA ALA A 161 -3.98 2.55 -15.98
C ALA A 161 -4.86 1.64 -15.10
N TYR A 162 -4.28 0.64 -14.43
CA TYR A 162 -4.97 -0.17 -13.42
C TYR A 162 -5.36 0.67 -12.21
N PHE A 163 -4.45 1.46 -11.64
CA PHE A 163 -4.76 2.29 -10.47
C PHE A 163 -5.81 3.36 -10.76
N HIS A 164 -5.77 4.00 -11.93
CA HIS A 164 -6.85 4.88 -12.39
C HIS A 164 -8.20 4.17 -12.46
N HIS A 165 -8.24 2.92 -12.96
CA HIS A 165 -9.47 2.14 -13.00
C HIS A 165 -10.06 1.91 -11.62
N GLU A 166 -9.23 1.42 -10.69
CA GLU A 166 -9.66 1.10 -9.33
C GLU A 166 -10.02 2.36 -8.52
N LEU A 167 -9.31 3.48 -8.69
CA LEU A 167 -9.68 4.77 -8.11
C LEU A 167 -11.04 5.24 -8.63
N GLY A 168 -11.33 4.99 -9.90
CA GLY A 168 -12.65 5.22 -10.51
C GLY A 168 -13.75 4.37 -9.88
N VAL A 169 -13.50 3.08 -9.68
CA VAL A 169 -14.43 2.16 -9.00
C VAL A 169 -14.68 2.60 -7.55
N LEU A 170 -13.62 2.92 -6.80
CA LEU A 170 -13.72 3.47 -5.45
C LEU A 170 -14.57 4.74 -5.40
N ALA A 171 -14.33 5.68 -6.34
CA ALA A 171 -15.09 6.91 -6.44
C ALA A 171 -16.58 6.64 -6.75
N LEU A 172 -16.88 5.67 -7.61
CA LEU A 172 -18.25 5.23 -7.89
C LEU A 172 -18.92 4.65 -6.63
N CYS A 173 -18.25 3.75 -5.92
CA CYS A 173 -18.74 3.15 -4.67
C CYS A 173 -19.01 4.20 -3.58
N THR A 174 -18.24 5.28 -3.56
CA THR A 174 -18.37 6.37 -2.57
C THR A 174 -19.22 7.56 -3.08
N GLY A 175 -19.86 7.42 -4.24
CA GLY A 175 -20.79 8.42 -4.79
C GLY A 175 -20.12 9.66 -5.39
N LYS A 176 -18.81 9.66 -5.59
CA LYS A 176 -18.04 10.78 -6.17
C LYS A 176 -18.01 10.65 -7.70
N LEU A 177 -19.16 10.86 -8.34
CA LEU A 177 -19.34 10.52 -9.76
C LEU A 177 -18.42 11.27 -10.72
N ASP A 178 -18.20 12.57 -10.53
CA ASP A 178 -17.28 13.35 -11.38
C ASP A 178 -15.86 12.82 -11.31
N ARG A 179 -15.41 12.45 -10.11
CA ARG A 179 -14.10 11.83 -9.91
C ARG A 179 -14.06 10.43 -10.53
N ALA A 180 -15.11 9.64 -10.39
CA ALA A 180 -15.20 8.32 -11.01
C ALA A 180 -15.04 8.42 -12.53
N ARG A 181 -15.73 9.37 -13.17
CA ARG A 181 -15.60 9.65 -14.61
C ARG A 181 -14.15 9.99 -14.99
N ALA A 182 -13.54 10.98 -14.33
CA ALA A 182 -12.20 11.44 -14.66
C ALA A 182 -11.14 10.31 -14.56
N GLU A 183 -11.20 9.51 -13.49
CA GLU A 183 -10.27 8.40 -13.27
C GLU A 183 -10.47 7.28 -14.31
N LEU A 184 -11.71 6.94 -14.66
CA LEU A 184 -12.01 5.91 -15.67
C LEU A 184 -11.63 6.35 -17.08
N GLU A 185 -11.83 7.62 -17.44
CA GLU A 185 -11.41 8.17 -18.72
C GLU A 185 -9.87 8.15 -18.86
N ALA A 186 -9.14 8.53 -17.81
CA ALA A 186 -7.68 8.42 -17.78
C ALA A 186 -7.21 6.96 -17.97
N SER A 187 -7.82 6.00 -17.28
CA SER A 187 -7.55 4.57 -17.44
C SER A 187 -7.76 4.10 -18.89
N ILE A 188 -8.88 4.49 -19.52
CA ILE A 188 -9.19 4.13 -20.91
C ILE A 188 -8.17 4.73 -21.87
N ALA A 189 -7.78 5.99 -21.67
CA ALA A 189 -6.81 6.68 -22.52
C ALA A 189 -5.44 5.98 -22.48
N LEU A 190 -4.92 5.67 -21.28
CA LEU A 190 -3.65 4.95 -21.10
C LEU A 190 -3.69 3.55 -21.74
N ARG A 191 -4.80 2.81 -21.54
CA ARG A 191 -4.99 1.50 -22.20
C ARG A 191 -5.10 1.60 -23.72
N GLY A 192 -5.57 2.74 -24.24
CA GLY A 192 -5.54 3.06 -25.66
C GLY A 192 -4.12 3.17 -26.21
N VAL A 193 -3.22 3.85 -25.48
CA VAL A 193 -1.78 3.95 -25.83
C VAL A 193 -1.13 2.57 -25.87
N LEU A 194 -1.51 1.68 -24.94
CA LEU A 194 -0.99 0.31 -24.85
C LEU A 194 -1.68 -0.69 -25.81
N ALA A 195 -2.68 -0.25 -26.57
CA ALA A 195 -3.56 -1.12 -27.36
C ALA A 195 -4.24 -2.26 -26.55
N ASP A 196 -4.41 -2.09 -25.22
CA ASP A 196 -5.15 -3.01 -24.35
C ASP A 196 -6.67 -2.84 -24.55
N ARG A 197 -7.19 -3.55 -25.54
CA ARG A 197 -8.63 -3.50 -25.85
C ARG A 197 -9.48 -4.05 -24.72
N ARG A 198 -9.00 -5.06 -23.99
CA ARG A 198 -9.79 -5.74 -22.94
C ARG A 198 -9.96 -4.81 -21.75
N GLY A 199 -8.88 -4.23 -21.25
CA GLY A 199 -8.98 -3.27 -20.15
C GLY A 199 -9.75 -2.00 -20.55
N ALA A 200 -9.63 -1.53 -21.80
CA ALA A 200 -10.43 -0.40 -22.28
C ALA A 200 -11.94 -0.71 -22.30
N VAL A 201 -12.34 -1.95 -22.62
CA VAL A 201 -13.74 -2.40 -22.50
C VAL A 201 -14.19 -2.41 -21.04
N SER A 202 -13.37 -2.91 -20.11
CA SER A 202 -13.70 -2.87 -18.67
C SER A 202 -13.89 -1.44 -18.18
N GLY A 203 -13.01 -0.51 -18.58
CA GLY A 203 -13.15 0.91 -18.25
C GLY A 203 -14.45 1.52 -18.76
N ARG A 204 -14.82 1.27 -20.02
CA ARG A 204 -16.09 1.76 -20.59
C ARG A 204 -17.32 1.20 -19.89
N ARG A 205 -17.28 -0.06 -19.47
CA ARG A 205 -18.38 -0.67 -18.70
C ARG A 205 -18.56 0.01 -17.34
N ALA A 206 -17.46 0.29 -16.64
CA ALA A 206 -17.51 1.04 -15.39
C ALA A 206 -18.03 2.48 -15.61
N LEU A 207 -17.64 3.12 -16.71
CA LEU A 207 -18.11 4.47 -17.04
C LEU A 207 -19.61 4.51 -17.34
N ALA A 208 -20.16 3.50 -18.02
CA ALA A 208 -21.59 3.37 -18.23
C ALA A 208 -22.36 3.30 -16.88
N LEU A 209 -21.82 2.60 -15.88
CA LEU A 209 -22.42 2.57 -14.53
C LEU A 209 -22.39 3.95 -13.85
N VAL A 210 -21.35 4.75 -14.08
CA VAL A 210 -21.28 6.14 -13.59
C VAL A 210 -22.38 6.99 -14.24
N GLU A 211 -22.57 6.83 -15.55
CA GLU A 211 -23.59 7.56 -16.33
C GLU A 211 -25.01 7.20 -15.92
N ASP A 212 -25.31 5.90 -15.78
CA ASP A 212 -26.60 5.42 -15.30
C ASP A 212 -26.93 5.97 -13.91
N LYS A 213 -25.92 5.98 -13.01
CA LYS A 213 -26.08 6.51 -11.66
C LYS A 213 -26.26 8.03 -11.63
N ALA A 214 -25.61 8.77 -12.54
CA ALA A 214 -25.78 10.22 -12.66
C ALA A 214 -27.18 10.59 -13.18
N GLY A 215 -27.66 9.90 -14.23
CA GLY A 215 -28.98 10.13 -14.82
C GLY A 215 -30.15 9.74 -13.89
N GLY A 216 -29.93 8.85 -12.93
CA GLY A 216 -30.91 8.52 -11.90
C GLY A 216 -31.25 9.66 -10.92
N PHE A 217 -30.43 10.72 -10.85
CA PHE A 217 -30.70 11.91 -10.02
C PHE A 217 -31.49 13.00 -10.73
N ASP A 218 -31.66 12.93 -12.06
CA ASP A 218 -32.44 13.90 -12.85
C ASP A 218 -33.96 13.57 -12.91
N HIS A 219 -34.38 12.49 -12.23
CA HIS A 219 -35.77 12.00 -12.23
C HIS A 219 -36.50 12.09 -10.87
N THR A 220 -36.02 12.90 -9.94
CA THR A 220 -36.69 13.22 -8.66
C THR A 220 -36.84 14.72 -8.48
#